data_AF-A0A8K0XLW8-F1
#
_entry.id   AF-A0A8K0XLW8-F1
#
_cell.length_a   1.000
_cell.length_b   1.000
_cell.length_c   1.000
_cell.angle_alpha   90.00
_cell.angle_beta   90.00
_cell.angle_gamma   90.00
#
_symmetry.space_group_name_H-M   'P 1'
#
loop_
_entity.id
_entity.type
_entity.pdbx_description
1 polymer ?
#
loop_
_entity_poly.entity_id
_entity_poly.type
_entity_poly.pdbx_seq_one_letter_code
_entity_poly.pdbx_strand_id
1 'polypeptide(L)'
;MKMISVGKNSTLLFVPFLNLMALIAERAGFVPIRVGGNSQDTATLVDSLPDDQVLAKDKGDSSNPTETPELIFTPDIIYMLNNASSLVDIKWYLGIPMNDTTNLRLGIAEVAEAVLGDKLLGLQLGNEPDLYAGHLHRANTYSPFDYFGEFGVVVDAIGNNSNIPVRNNLVAPSVATGPWRPEDVWNTGFIPAYQNVLGVLSVEHYPDDNCAAAFPGAGFGPPKDPQAVFTNYLNHTSGINIVQPYLNSSAIAQSVGKPFVMMETNTASCGGFPGVSDSFGSALWGLDYGLQMAYSNFSSALLHVGGTDDTYNPFTPPPTNQSEFHQWSVAPLFYSALVMAEVLGDTNTSQVIDLQANNANIYTPAYAIYEQGNLARVALFNYLTDPSGGSSYTASISIGGGQSGQPNGNPAQVTVKYLLAPSVSEKDNVTWAGQTFGGQLSSDGRLQGTYTPQTVQCDQNANVCNVQVPAPGFALVFLTDDALKESTPASTATFATTVLTKTMNTATLDPAVVATSNGESGSNREHLASTSKKSAGSAGVAAVLAPSVAVLVSVLAGVAVLSEVVRKA
;
A
#
# COMPACT_ATOMS: atom_id res chain seq x y z
N MET A 1 0.02 -6.82 5.96
CA MET A 1 1.30 -6.31 5.42
C MET A 1 2.43 -7.30 5.69
N LYS A 2 3.30 -7.58 4.69
CA LYS A 2 4.54 -8.36 4.88
C LYS A 2 5.62 -7.51 5.57
N MET A 3 6.28 -8.06 6.59
CA MET A 3 7.19 -7.33 7.48
C MET A 3 8.45 -6.75 6.79
N ILE A 4 8.80 -7.28 5.61
CA ILE A 4 10.00 -6.93 4.83
C ILE A 4 10.07 -5.48 4.34
N SER A 5 8.98 -4.71 4.36
CA SER A 5 9.01 -3.31 3.91
C SER A 5 9.27 -2.30 5.03
N VAL A 6 9.31 -2.73 6.30
CA VAL A 6 9.64 -1.83 7.43
C VAL A 6 11.15 -1.58 7.51
N GLY A 7 11.94 -2.63 7.24
CA GLY A 7 13.39 -2.62 7.31
C GLY A 7 13.96 -4.00 6.99
N LYS A 8 15.28 -4.13 7.09
CA LYS A 8 15.97 -5.43 6.97
C LYS A 8 15.98 -6.19 8.30
N ASN A 9 16.17 -5.48 9.40
CA ASN A 9 16.28 -5.97 10.78
C ASN A 9 16.13 -4.76 11.74
N SER A 10 16.17 -4.97 13.06
CA SER A 10 15.98 -3.91 14.05
C SER A 10 16.99 -2.76 13.96
N THR A 11 18.18 -3.03 13.41
CA THR A 11 19.26 -2.03 13.22
C THR A 11 19.18 -1.25 11.91
N LEU A 12 18.32 -1.66 10.96
CA LEU A 12 18.25 -1.06 9.63
C LEU A 12 16.80 -0.94 9.14
N LEU A 13 16.18 0.19 9.45
CA LEU A 13 14.87 0.62 8.97
C LEU A 13 14.95 1.24 7.57
N PHE A 14 13.87 1.16 6.80
CA PHE A 14 13.79 1.81 5.49
C PHE A 14 13.19 3.22 5.60
N VAL A 15 14.02 4.23 5.34
CA VAL A 15 13.60 5.65 5.35
C VAL A 15 12.40 5.94 4.44
N PRO A 16 12.26 5.36 3.23
CA PRO A 16 11.05 5.57 2.43
C PRO A 16 9.77 5.10 3.12
N PHE A 17 9.79 3.97 3.82
CA PHE A 17 8.66 3.53 4.64
C PHE A 17 8.38 4.52 5.78
N LEU A 18 9.41 4.96 6.52
CA LEU A 18 9.23 5.94 7.60
C LEU A 18 8.67 7.28 7.10
N ASN A 19 9.14 7.79 5.95
CA ASN A 19 8.62 9.01 5.33
C ASN A 19 7.13 8.85 4.95
N LEU A 20 6.74 7.73 4.33
CA LEU A 20 5.34 7.45 3.98
C LEU A 20 4.45 7.33 5.21
N MET A 21 4.90 6.66 6.28
CA MET A 21 4.13 6.54 7.51
C MET A 21 4.03 7.86 8.27
N ALA A 22 5.09 8.67 8.28
CA ALA A 22 5.08 10.00 8.89
C ALA A 22 4.02 10.91 8.24
N LEU A 23 3.89 10.88 6.91
CA LEU A 23 2.85 11.64 6.22
C LEU A 23 1.43 11.30 6.69
N ILE A 24 1.15 10.03 7.00
CA ILE A 24 -0.17 9.61 7.51
C ILE A 24 -0.31 9.97 9.00
N ALA A 25 0.68 9.67 9.84
CA ALA A 25 0.66 9.98 11.28
C ALA A 25 0.51 11.49 11.55
N GLU A 26 1.16 12.34 10.74
CA GLU A 26 1.05 13.81 10.80
C GLU A 26 -0.36 14.37 10.53
N ARG A 27 -1.29 13.54 10.05
CA ARG A 27 -2.65 13.95 9.63
C ARG A 27 -3.78 13.18 10.33
N ALA A 28 -3.53 11.93 10.71
CA ALA A 28 -4.47 11.05 11.43
C ALA A 28 -4.06 10.78 12.89
N GLY A 29 -3.01 11.44 13.38
CA GLY A 29 -2.42 11.23 14.70
C GLY A 29 -1.51 9.99 14.80
N PHE A 30 -1.88 8.87 14.18
CA PHE A 30 -1.07 7.64 14.13
C PHE A 30 -1.38 6.79 12.89
N VAL A 31 -0.56 5.77 12.62
CA VAL A 31 -0.82 4.77 11.56
C VAL A 31 -1.10 3.39 12.16
N PRO A 32 -2.30 2.81 11.99
CA PRO A 32 -2.55 1.40 12.29
C PRO A 32 -2.00 0.50 11.17
N ILE A 33 -1.21 -0.53 11.51
CA ILE A 33 -0.68 -1.50 10.55
C ILE A 33 -0.91 -2.93 11.06
N ARG A 34 -1.52 -3.79 10.23
CA ARG A 34 -1.69 -5.23 10.51
C ARG A 34 -0.60 -6.07 9.85
N VAL A 35 0.09 -6.87 10.67
CA VAL A 35 1.03 -7.90 10.23
C VAL A 35 0.33 -9.26 10.37
N GLY A 36 0.13 -9.94 9.25
CA GLY A 36 -0.65 -11.17 9.15
C GLY A 36 -0.74 -11.66 7.71
N GLY A 37 -1.95 -12.03 7.26
CA GLY A 37 -2.21 -12.70 5.98
C GLY A 37 -2.03 -14.22 6.10
N ASN A 38 -2.21 -14.99 5.03
CA ASN A 38 -2.03 -16.46 5.03
C ASN A 38 -0.71 -16.95 5.69
N SER A 39 0.38 -16.19 5.57
CA SER A 39 1.67 -16.54 6.21
C SER A 39 1.69 -16.40 7.74
N GLN A 40 0.69 -15.75 8.35
CA GLN A 40 0.47 -15.72 9.80
C GLN A 40 0.28 -17.14 10.33
N ASP A 41 -0.52 -17.92 9.63
CA ASP A 41 -0.97 -19.21 10.13
C ASP A 41 0.12 -20.27 10.05
N THR A 42 1.11 -20.14 9.18
CA THR A 42 2.32 -20.97 9.21
C THR A 42 3.47 -20.34 10.02
N ALA A 43 3.27 -19.20 10.69
CA ALA A 43 4.36 -18.46 11.30
C ALA A 43 4.92 -19.07 12.60
N THR A 44 6.24 -19.18 12.69
CA THR A 44 6.95 -19.71 13.87
C THR A 44 8.04 -18.73 14.32
N LEU A 45 8.01 -18.35 15.60
CA LEU A 45 9.07 -17.58 16.23
C LEU A 45 10.20 -18.51 16.70
N VAL A 46 11.45 -18.18 16.39
CA VAL A 46 12.66 -18.91 16.82
C VAL A 46 13.72 -17.96 17.37
N ASP A 47 14.57 -18.45 18.26
CA ASP A 47 15.60 -17.63 18.92
C ASP A 47 16.62 -17.04 17.92
N SER A 48 16.97 -17.78 16.86
CA SER A 48 17.94 -17.38 15.85
C SER A 48 17.76 -18.14 14.53
N LEU A 49 18.31 -17.59 13.45
CA LEU A 49 18.47 -18.25 12.14
C LEU A 49 19.94 -18.19 11.70
N PRO A 50 20.37 -19.04 10.75
CA PRO A 50 21.70 -18.95 10.15
C PRO A 50 22.00 -17.58 9.52
N ASP A 51 23.28 -17.24 9.44
CA ASP A 51 23.80 -16.01 8.82
C ASP A 51 23.19 -14.70 9.35
N ASP A 52 22.81 -14.68 10.64
CA ASP A 52 22.14 -13.56 11.33
C ASP A 52 20.87 -13.07 10.59
N GLN A 53 20.20 -13.99 9.88
CA GLN A 53 18.92 -13.71 9.25
C GLN A 53 17.82 -13.54 10.31
N VAL A 54 16.85 -12.68 10.02
CA VAL A 54 15.73 -12.40 10.92
C VAL A 54 14.41 -12.97 10.42
N LEU A 55 14.40 -13.46 9.17
CA LEU A 55 13.26 -14.02 8.46
C LEU A 55 13.76 -15.07 7.47
N ALA A 56 13.18 -16.27 7.53
CA ALA A 56 13.36 -17.35 6.55
C ALA A 56 11.99 -17.81 6.03
N LYS A 57 12.02 -18.46 4.86
CA LYS A 57 10.85 -19.10 4.26
C LYS A 57 11.19 -20.57 4.00
N ASP A 58 10.55 -21.49 4.71
CA ASP A 58 10.69 -22.91 4.38
C ASP A 58 9.66 -23.30 3.33
N LYS A 59 10.15 -23.81 2.19
CA LYS A 59 9.33 -24.30 1.08
C LYS A 59 8.99 -25.79 1.21
N GLY A 60 9.40 -26.45 2.30
CA GLY A 60 9.20 -27.86 2.55
C GLY A 60 7.75 -28.27 2.76
N ASP A 61 6.94 -27.43 3.41
CA ASP A 61 5.49 -27.60 3.50
C ASP A 61 4.78 -26.64 2.54
N SER A 62 4.44 -27.15 1.36
CA SER A 62 3.68 -26.44 0.33
C SER A 62 2.23 -26.96 0.23
N SER A 63 1.61 -27.31 1.36
CA SER A 63 0.23 -27.83 1.41
C SER A 63 -0.84 -26.77 1.09
N ASN A 64 -0.52 -25.48 1.17
CA ASN A 64 -1.42 -24.37 0.87
C ASN A 64 -1.56 -24.15 -0.67
N PRO A 65 -2.78 -24.04 -1.24
CA PRO A 65 -3.00 -23.81 -2.67
C PRO A 65 -2.46 -22.48 -3.22
N THR A 66 -2.07 -21.53 -2.36
CA THR A 66 -1.40 -20.27 -2.72
C THR A 66 0.13 -20.34 -2.68
N GLU A 67 0.71 -21.54 -2.53
CA GLU A 67 2.16 -21.81 -2.42
C GLU A 67 2.87 -20.98 -1.31
N THR A 68 2.14 -20.54 -0.29
CA THR A 68 2.68 -19.70 0.79
C THR A 68 3.62 -20.53 1.68
N PRO A 69 4.94 -20.25 1.71
CA PRO A 69 5.90 -21.03 2.49
C PRO A 69 5.72 -20.82 4.00
N GLU A 70 6.23 -21.75 4.83
CA GLU A 70 6.29 -21.53 6.28
C GLU A 70 7.15 -20.31 6.61
N LEU A 71 6.67 -19.47 7.52
CA LEU A 71 7.31 -18.20 7.88
C LEU A 71 8.05 -18.32 9.20
N ILE A 72 9.36 -18.52 9.16
CA ILE A 72 10.19 -18.63 10.36
C ILE A 72 10.86 -17.28 10.60
N PHE A 73 10.69 -16.69 11.78
CA PHE A 73 11.28 -15.38 12.10
C PHE A 73 11.77 -15.27 13.53
N THR A 74 12.62 -14.28 13.79
CA THR A 74 13.23 -14.04 15.11
C THR A 74 12.59 -12.84 15.83
N PRO A 75 12.73 -12.73 17.17
CA PRO A 75 12.26 -11.57 17.94
C PRO A 75 12.74 -10.21 17.39
N ASP A 76 13.86 -10.17 16.67
CA ASP A 76 14.43 -8.96 16.08
C ASP A 76 13.45 -8.24 15.12
N ILE A 77 12.55 -8.98 14.47
CA ILE A 77 11.48 -8.37 13.67
C ILE A 77 10.53 -7.54 14.54
N ILE A 78 10.17 -8.00 15.73
CA ILE A 78 9.27 -7.25 16.64
C ILE A 78 10.00 -6.03 17.21
N TYR A 79 11.31 -6.14 17.49
CA TYR A 79 12.15 -4.98 17.81
C TYR A 79 12.23 -3.97 16.64
N MET A 80 12.29 -4.43 15.39
CA MET A 80 12.24 -3.57 14.21
C MET A 80 10.93 -2.79 14.13
N LEU A 81 9.79 -3.42 14.40
CA LEU A 81 8.48 -2.75 14.48
C LEU A 81 8.47 -1.68 15.59
N ASN A 82 8.99 -1.99 16.78
CA ASN A 82 9.06 -1.04 17.90
C ASN A 82 9.99 0.16 17.59
N ASN A 83 11.12 -0.09 16.90
CA ASN A 83 12.07 0.95 16.50
C ASN A 83 11.42 1.89 15.47
N ALA A 84 10.64 1.38 14.50
CA ALA A 84 9.86 2.22 13.59
C ALA A 84 8.83 3.06 14.37
N SER A 85 8.09 2.45 15.29
CA SER A 85 7.17 3.14 16.22
C SER A 85 7.83 4.08 17.22
N SER A 86 9.16 4.16 17.25
CA SER A 86 9.92 5.12 18.08
C SER A 86 10.36 6.35 17.28
N LEU A 87 10.11 6.36 15.97
CA LEU A 87 10.41 7.44 15.03
C LEU A 87 9.14 8.08 14.43
N VAL A 88 8.06 7.30 14.32
CA VAL A 88 6.73 7.69 13.83
C VAL A 88 5.69 7.05 14.76
N ASP A 89 4.54 7.68 15.02
CA ASP A 89 3.45 7.02 15.75
C ASP A 89 2.79 5.96 14.85
N ILE A 90 3.35 4.74 14.89
CA ILE A 90 2.84 3.55 14.22
C ILE A 90 2.40 2.57 15.30
N LYS A 91 1.19 2.03 15.16
CA LYS A 91 0.62 1.05 16.09
C LYS A 91 0.21 -0.21 15.35
N TRP A 92 0.40 -1.36 15.97
CA TRP A 92 0.42 -2.65 15.29
C TRP A 92 -0.72 -3.55 15.72
N TYR A 93 -1.36 -4.20 14.76
CA TYR A 93 -2.04 -5.48 14.99
C TYR A 93 -1.09 -6.60 14.58
N LEU A 94 -0.87 -7.58 15.47
CA LEU A 94 -0.01 -8.72 15.18
C LEU A 94 -0.82 -10.02 15.15
N GLY A 95 -0.60 -10.81 14.11
CA GLY A 95 -1.20 -12.12 13.93
C GLY A 95 -0.57 -13.21 14.82
N ILE A 96 -1.42 -14.03 15.42
CA ILE A 96 -1.09 -15.29 16.09
C ILE A 96 -1.59 -16.45 15.21
N PRO A 97 -0.79 -17.52 15.00
CA PRO A 97 -1.23 -18.71 14.30
C PRO A 97 -2.37 -19.44 15.02
N MET A 98 -3.37 -19.93 14.27
CA MET A 98 -4.43 -20.81 14.75
C MET A 98 -4.64 -22.06 13.87
N ASN A 99 -3.85 -22.22 12.80
CA ASN A 99 -3.82 -23.42 11.95
C ASN A 99 -3.49 -24.75 12.67
N ASP A 100 -3.05 -24.72 13.93
CA ASP A 100 -2.85 -25.89 14.78
C ASP A 100 -3.12 -25.50 16.23
N THR A 101 -4.28 -25.92 16.75
CA THR A 101 -4.67 -25.70 18.15
C THR A 101 -4.14 -26.78 19.11
N THR A 102 -3.42 -27.78 18.61
CA THR A 102 -2.73 -28.78 19.43
C THR A 102 -1.30 -28.35 19.80
N ASN A 103 -0.64 -27.54 18.95
CA ASN A 103 0.70 -26.99 19.20
C ASN A 103 0.68 -25.44 19.13
N LEU A 104 0.18 -24.80 20.18
CA LEU A 104 -0.01 -23.34 20.22
C LEU A 104 1.32 -22.56 20.19
N ARG A 105 1.49 -21.71 19.17
CA ARG A 105 2.70 -20.90 18.93
C ARG A 105 2.56 -19.48 19.50
N LEU A 106 2.35 -19.39 20.81
CA LEU A 106 2.07 -18.11 21.50
C LEU A 106 3.27 -17.17 21.67
N GLY A 107 4.51 -17.61 21.41
CA GLY A 107 5.72 -16.78 21.60
C GLY A 107 5.71 -15.44 20.87
N ILE A 108 4.99 -15.34 19.74
CA ILE A 108 4.78 -14.08 19.01
C ILE A 108 4.05 -13.07 19.90
N ALA A 109 3.02 -13.49 20.63
CA ALA A 109 2.26 -12.65 21.55
C ALA A 109 3.07 -12.28 22.80
N GLU A 110 3.84 -13.22 23.34
CA GLU A 110 4.72 -12.98 24.50
C GLU A 110 5.75 -11.88 24.21
N VAL A 111 6.41 -11.94 23.05
CA VAL A 111 7.38 -10.92 22.63
C VAL A 111 6.68 -9.63 22.21
N ALA A 112 5.52 -9.70 21.56
CA ALA A 112 4.73 -8.52 21.19
C ALA A 112 4.35 -7.67 22.40
N GLU A 113 3.76 -8.28 23.42
CA GLU A 113 3.36 -7.60 24.66
C GLU A 113 4.57 -7.00 25.39
N ALA A 114 5.69 -7.73 25.45
CA ALA A 114 6.91 -7.27 26.11
C ALA A 114 7.65 -6.14 25.36
N VAL A 115 7.58 -6.09 24.03
CA VAL A 115 8.40 -5.20 23.19
C VAL A 115 7.62 -4.01 22.63
N LEU A 116 6.33 -4.19 22.27
CA LEU A 116 5.50 -3.12 21.69
C LEU A 116 4.69 -2.37 22.75
N GLY A 117 4.23 -3.04 23.81
CA GLY A 117 3.46 -2.40 24.89
C GLY A 117 2.24 -1.63 24.36
N ASP A 118 2.20 -0.31 24.61
CA ASP A 118 1.13 0.60 24.18
C ASP A 118 1.02 0.79 22.66
N LYS A 119 2.02 0.35 21.90
CA LYS A 119 2.01 0.32 20.43
C LYS A 119 1.32 -0.93 19.86
N LEU A 120 0.92 -1.89 20.69
CA LEU A 120 0.15 -3.07 20.26
C LEU A 120 -1.35 -2.79 20.38
N LEU A 121 -2.02 -2.59 19.24
CA LEU A 121 -3.47 -2.37 19.16
C LEU A 121 -4.26 -3.65 19.45
N GLY A 122 -3.72 -4.80 19.08
CA GLY A 122 -4.35 -6.08 19.33
C GLY A 122 -3.66 -7.27 18.69
N LEU A 123 -4.09 -8.45 19.14
CA LEU A 123 -3.57 -9.75 18.73
C LEU A 123 -4.64 -10.46 17.92
N GLN A 124 -4.43 -10.57 16.61
CA GLN A 124 -5.36 -11.23 15.72
C GLN A 124 -5.16 -12.74 15.77
N LEU A 125 -6.22 -13.50 16.08
CA LEU A 125 -6.12 -14.95 16.22
C LEU A 125 -6.64 -15.68 14.98
N GLY A 126 -5.71 -16.25 14.22
CA GLY A 126 -5.96 -16.84 12.90
C GLY A 126 -6.12 -15.80 11.78
N ASN A 127 -6.05 -16.26 10.54
CA ASN A 127 -6.31 -15.51 9.32
C ASN A 127 -7.35 -16.27 8.48
N GLU A 128 -8.49 -15.67 8.17
CA GLU A 128 -9.50 -16.26 7.27
C GLU A 128 -9.87 -17.71 7.64
N PRO A 129 -10.34 -17.98 8.88
CA PRO A 129 -10.62 -19.33 9.36
C PRO A 129 -11.68 -20.06 8.54
N ASP A 130 -12.51 -19.34 7.79
CA ASP A 130 -13.45 -19.87 6.81
C ASP A 130 -12.75 -20.57 5.62
N LEU A 131 -11.48 -20.25 5.36
CA LEU A 131 -10.65 -20.89 4.33
C LEU A 131 -9.83 -22.09 4.83
N TYR A 132 -9.79 -22.38 6.14
CA TYR A 132 -8.93 -23.45 6.70
C TYR A 132 -9.16 -24.84 6.11
N ALA A 133 -10.40 -25.17 5.73
CA ALA A 133 -10.72 -26.39 5.00
C ALA A 133 -10.13 -26.38 3.57
N GLY A 134 -10.25 -25.24 2.86
CA GLY A 134 -9.70 -25.08 1.51
C GLY A 134 -8.17 -25.02 1.46
N HIS A 135 -7.54 -24.51 2.53
CA HIS A 135 -6.09 -24.48 2.71
C HIS A 135 -5.50 -25.76 3.35
N LEU A 136 -6.32 -26.81 3.54
CA LEU A 136 -5.94 -28.10 4.12
C LEU A 136 -5.41 -28.05 5.57
N HIS A 137 -5.60 -26.93 6.28
CA HIS A 137 -5.30 -26.78 7.71
C HIS A 137 -6.33 -27.51 8.58
N ARG A 138 -7.54 -27.75 8.06
CA ARG A 138 -8.61 -28.49 8.72
C ARG A 138 -9.30 -29.45 7.75
N ALA A 139 -10.07 -30.39 8.29
CA ALA A 139 -10.93 -31.25 7.49
C ALA A 139 -12.03 -30.44 6.78
N ASN A 140 -12.52 -30.95 5.64
CA ASN A 140 -13.58 -30.30 4.84
C ASN A 140 -14.93 -30.11 5.55
N THR A 141 -15.08 -30.61 6.78
CA THR A 141 -16.26 -30.43 7.64
C THR A 141 -16.11 -29.26 8.63
N TYR A 142 -14.96 -28.58 8.67
CA TYR A 142 -14.69 -27.49 9.59
C TYR A 142 -15.72 -26.36 9.43
N SER A 143 -16.27 -25.93 10.55
CA SER A 143 -17.43 -25.04 10.61
C SER A 143 -17.21 -23.90 11.62
N PRO A 144 -18.07 -22.87 11.63
CA PRO A 144 -18.03 -21.82 12.65
C PRO A 144 -18.11 -22.35 14.09
N PHE A 145 -18.75 -23.50 14.34
CA PHE A 145 -18.81 -24.12 15.67
C PHE A 145 -17.48 -24.78 16.08
N ASP A 146 -16.74 -25.32 15.12
CA ASP A 146 -15.39 -25.85 15.37
C ASP A 146 -14.42 -24.69 15.67
N TYR A 147 -14.51 -23.60 14.89
CA TYR A 147 -13.79 -22.35 15.15
C TYR A 147 -14.11 -21.78 16.53
N PHE A 148 -15.40 -21.74 16.93
CA PHE A 148 -15.81 -21.30 18.26
C PHE A 148 -15.12 -22.09 19.39
N GLY A 149 -15.01 -23.41 19.26
CA GLY A 149 -14.35 -24.27 20.24
C GLY A 149 -12.83 -24.09 20.25
N GLU A 150 -12.22 -24.05 19.07
CA GLU A 150 -10.78 -23.86 18.90
C GLU A 150 -10.29 -22.50 19.39
N PHE A 151 -11.05 -21.43 19.13
CA PHE A 151 -10.79 -20.11 19.69
C PHE A 151 -10.74 -20.15 21.22
N GLY A 152 -11.67 -20.89 21.85
CA GLY A 152 -11.70 -21.10 23.29
C GLY A 152 -10.43 -21.76 23.85
N VAL A 153 -9.87 -22.76 23.14
CA VAL A 153 -8.60 -23.42 23.52
C VAL A 153 -7.45 -22.42 23.58
N VAL A 154 -7.35 -21.50 22.61
CA VAL A 154 -6.30 -20.48 22.61
C VAL A 154 -6.56 -19.40 23.65
N VAL A 155 -7.82 -19.00 23.86
CA VAL A 155 -8.22 -18.06 24.92
C VAL A 155 -7.84 -18.59 26.30
N ASP A 156 -8.07 -19.88 26.58
CA ASP A 156 -7.65 -20.51 27.84
C ASP A 156 -6.12 -20.58 27.97
N ALA A 157 -5.40 -20.86 26.88
CA ALA A 157 -3.93 -20.89 26.89
C ALA A 157 -3.32 -19.51 27.15
N ILE A 158 -3.81 -18.46 26.47
CA ILE A 158 -3.48 -17.06 26.75
C ILE A 158 -3.89 -16.71 28.19
N GLY A 159 -5.06 -17.17 28.63
CA GLY A 159 -5.59 -17.07 29.99
C GLY A 159 -4.61 -17.53 31.07
N ASN A 160 -3.89 -18.63 30.79
CA ASN A 160 -2.93 -19.24 31.71
C ASN A 160 -1.47 -18.77 31.50
N ASN A 161 -1.18 -17.96 30.47
CA ASN A 161 0.18 -17.51 30.17
C ASN A 161 0.48 -16.13 30.80
N SER A 162 1.36 -16.10 31.81
CA SER A 162 1.77 -14.85 32.50
C SER A 162 2.58 -13.88 31.63
N ASN A 163 3.15 -14.33 30.51
CA ASN A 163 3.92 -13.50 29.59
C ASN A 163 3.03 -12.69 28.63
N ILE A 164 1.73 -12.96 28.60
CA ILE A 164 0.72 -12.22 27.84
C ILE A 164 -0.18 -11.53 28.87
N PRO A 165 0.13 -10.29 29.32
CA PRO A 165 -0.58 -9.64 30.40
C PRO A 165 -1.90 -8.98 29.98
N VAL A 166 -2.01 -8.46 28.75
CA VAL A 166 -3.27 -7.90 28.23
C VAL A 166 -4.16 -9.05 27.75
N ARG A 167 -5.44 -9.01 28.12
CA ARG A 167 -6.40 -10.13 27.93
C ARG A 167 -7.66 -9.75 27.17
N ASN A 168 -7.80 -8.48 26.79
CA ASN A 168 -8.99 -7.89 26.19
C ASN A 168 -8.67 -7.20 24.84
N ASN A 169 -7.60 -7.62 24.18
CA ASN A 169 -7.08 -7.07 22.92
C ASN A 169 -7.10 -8.08 21.76
N LEU A 170 -7.82 -9.22 21.89
CA LEU A 170 -7.91 -10.19 20.81
C LEU A 170 -8.77 -9.67 19.65
N VAL A 171 -8.38 -9.99 18.41
CA VAL A 171 -9.09 -9.59 17.20
C VAL A 171 -9.59 -10.82 16.45
N ALA A 172 -10.91 -10.86 16.19
CA ALA A 172 -11.58 -12.03 15.63
C ALA A 172 -12.97 -11.67 15.03
N PRO A 173 -13.54 -12.52 14.14
CA PRO A 173 -12.98 -13.75 13.61
C PRO A 173 -12.08 -13.58 12.38
N SER A 174 -12.06 -12.39 11.75
CA SER A 174 -11.28 -12.13 10.54
C SER A 174 -11.55 -13.11 9.39
N VAL A 175 -12.83 -13.45 9.17
CA VAL A 175 -13.26 -14.27 8.02
C VAL A 175 -13.04 -13.51 6.70
N ALA A 176 -12.67 -14.23 5.63
CA ALA A 176 -12.56 -13.71 4.26
C ALA A 176 -13.92 -13.29 3.67
N THR A 177 -14.99 -13.71 4.34
CA THR A 177 -16.38 -13.61 3.88
C THR A 177 -16.59 -14.35 2.56
N GLY A 178 -15.90 -15.49 2.41
CA GLY A 178 -16.02 -16.40 1.27
C GLY A 178 -16.96 -17.57 1.62
N PRO A 179 -16.45 -18.67 2.20
CA PRO A 179 -17.28 -19.79 2.62
C PRO A 179 -18.26 -19.48 3.77
N TRP A 180 -17.90 -18.58 4.68
CA TRP A 180 -18.73 -18.18 5.83
C TRP A 180 -19.03 -16.69 5.79
N ARG A 181 -20.12 -16.26 6.41
CA ARG A 181 -20.37 -14.86 6.78
C ARG A 181 -19.93 -14.61 8.23
N PRO A 182 -19.59 -13.37 8.62
CA PRO A 182 -19.35 -13.06 10.03
C PRO A 182 -20.55 -13.42 10.93
N GLU A 183 -21.79 -13.26 10.43
CA GLU A 183 -23.01 -13.73 11.12
C GLU A 183 -23.01 -15.23 11.43
N ASP A 184 -22.42 -16.08 10.59
CA ASP A 184 -22.39 -17.52 10.84
C ASP A 184 -21.51 -17.84 12.07
N VAL A 185 -20.46 -17.04 12.31
CA VAL A 185 -19.66 -17.10 13.53
C VAL A 185 -20.42 -16.49 14.71
N TRP A 186 -21.05 -15.31 14.56
CA TRP A 186 -21.82 -14.68 15.63
C TRP A 186 -22.95 -15.59 16.16
N ASN A 187 -23.63 -16.30 15.25
CA ASN A 187 -24.75 -17.20 15.56
C ASN A 187 -24.36 -18.44 16.37
N THR A 188 -23.07 -18.76 16.51
CA THR A 188 -22.60 -19.81 17.43
C THR A 188 -22.70 -19.43 18.91
N GLY A 189 -22.91 -18.14 19.21
CA GLY A 189 -22.75 -17.57 20.55
C GLY A 189 -21.37 -16.96 20.82
N PHE A 190 -20.55 -16.78 19.78
CA PHE A 190 -19.16 -16.29 19.86
C PHE A 190 -19.00 -14.99 20.64
N ILE A 191 -19.78 -13.93 20.33
CA ILE A 191 -19.64 -12.64 21.03
C ILE A 191 -20.02 -12.77 22.52
N PRO A 192 -21.21 -13.30 22.92
CA PRO A 192 -21.53 -13.48 24.33
C PRO A 192 -20.51 -14.30 25.13
N ALA A 193 -19.90 -15.32 24.51
CA ALA A 193 -18.87 -16.15 25.15
C ALA A 193 -17.53 -15.40 25.33
N TYR A 194 -17.08 -14.67 24.31
CA TYR A 194 -15.72 -14.12 24.25
C TYR A 194 -15.62 -12.58 24.34
N GLN A 195 -16.72 -11.85 24.55
CA GLN A 195 -16.74 -10.37 24.62
C GLN A 195 -15.72 -9.73 25.59
N ASN A 196 -15.34 -10.45 26.64
CA ASN A 196 -14.37 -9.97 27.64
C ASN A 196 -12.93 -10.02 27.13
N VAL A 197 -12.63 -10.90 26.16
CA VAL A 197 -11.29 -11.06 25.59
C VAL A 197 -11.12 -10.40 24.22
N LEU A 198 -12.23 -10.20 23.50
CA LEU A 198 -12.26 -9.49 22.23
C LEU A 198 -12.04 -7.99 22.42
N GLY A 199 -10.97 -7.45 21.82
CA GLY A 199 -10.73 -6.02 21.69
C GLY A 199 -11.37 -5.43 20.45
N VAL A 200 -11.38 -6.18 19.33
CA VAL A 200 -11.91 -5.75 18.03
C VAL A 200 -12.69 -6.90 17.39
N LEU A 201 -13.82 -6.58 16.76
CA LEU A 201 -14.52 -7.49 15.85
C LEU A 201 -14.03 -7.24 14.42
N SER A 202 -13.70 -8.29 13.67
CA SER A 202 -12.98 -8.14 12.39
C SER A 202 -13.50 -9.01 11.26
N VAL A 203 -13.32 -8.51 10.04
CA VAL A 203 -13.51 -9.20 8.76
C VAL A 203 -12.34 -8.89 7.83
N GLU A 204 -12.15 -9.73 6.82
CA GLU A 204 -11.22 -9.56 5.71
C GLU A 204 -12.03 -9.72 4.41
N HIS A 205 -11.73 -8.95 3.37
CA HIS A 205 -12.50 -9.02 2.12
C HIS A 205 -11.80 -8.38 0.92
N TYR A 206 -11.82 -9.07 -0.22
CA TYR A 206 -11.51 -8.50 -1.54
C TYR A 206 -12.76 -8.61 -2.42
N PRO A 207 -13.13 -7.58 -3.19
CA PRO A 207 -14.37 -7.57 -3.97
C PRO A 207 -14.28 -8.39 -5.27
N ASP A 208 -13.06 -8.80 -5.65
CA ASP A 208 -12.76 -9.61 -6.83
C ASP A 208 -11.44 -10.38 -6.60
N ASP A 209 -11.09 -11.27 -7.52
CA ASP A 209 -9.88 -12.10 -7.46
C ASP A 209 -9.15 -12.15 -8.81
N ASN A 210 -7.81 -12.09 -8.79
CA ASN A 210 -6.96 -12.33 -9.97
C ASN A 210 -6.31 -13.73 -9.95
N CYS A 211 -6.86 -14.67 -9.17
CA CYS A 211 -6.17 -15.92 -8.81
C CYS A 211 -5.96 -16.86 -10.00
N ALA A 212 -6.86 -16.85 -10.99
CA ALA A 212 -6.69 -17.60 -12.23
C ALA A 212 -5.50 -17.15 -13.11
N ALA A 213 -5.11 -15.87 -13.02
CA ALA A 213 -3.93 -15.35 -13.71
C ALA A 213 -2.65 -15.55 -12.88
N ALA A 214 -2.73 -15.34 -11.56
CA ALA A 214 -1.61 -15.51 -10.63
C ALA A 214 -1.17 -16.98 -10.49
N PHE A 215 -2.13 -17.93 -10.49
CA PHE A 215 -1.91 -19.36 -10.31
C PHE A 215 -2.53 -20.19 -11.45
N PRO A 216 -1.95 -20.15 -12.68
CA PRO A 216 -2.51 -20.85 -13.83
C PRO A 216 -2.60 -22.36 -13.61
N GLY A 217 -3.80 -22.92 -13.76
CA GLY A 217 -4.07 -24.35 -13.57
C GLY A 217 -4.44 -24.78 -12.15
N ALA A 218 -4.38 -23.88 -11.16
CA ALA A 218 -4.76 -24.17 -9.76
C ALA A 218 -6.28 -24.24 -9.50
N GLY A 219 -7.10 -24.43 -10.54
CA GLY A 219 -8.56 -24.63 -10.39
C GLY A 219 -9.42 -23.36 -10.36
N PHE A 220 -8.84 -22.15 -10.33
CA PHE A 220 -9.56 -20.86 -10.30
C PHE A 220 -10.31 -20.50 -11.60
N GLY A 221 -10.38 -21.38 -12.59
CA GLY A 221 -11.05 -21.12 -13.88
C GLY A 221 -10.20 -20.29 -14.87
N PRO A 222 -10.82 -19.61 -15.84
CA PRO A 222 -10.12 -18.77 -16.80
C PRO A 222 -9.71 -17.41 -16.20
N PRO A 223 -8.56 -16.83 -16.58
CA PRO A 223 -8.19 -15.46 -16.22
C PRO A 223 -9.26 -14.44 -16.64
N LYS A 224 -9.48 -13.44 -15.78
CA LYS A 224 -10.33 -12.27 -16.06
C LYS A 224 -9.54 -11.23 -16.85
N ASP A 225 -10.23 -10.45 -17.68
CA ASP A 225 -9.63 -9.33 -18.42
C ASP A 225 -9.67 -8.05 -17.55
N PRO A 226 -8.51 -7.46 -17.17
CA PRO A 226 -8.46 -6.21 -16.41
C PRO A 226 -9.25 -5.06 -17.05
N GLN A 227 -9.32 -4.96 -18.39
CA GLN A 227 -10.08 -3.90 -19.05
C GLN A 227 -11.59 -4.05 -18.85
N ALA A 228 -12.09 -5.28 -18.85
CA ALA A 228 -13.51 -5.57 -18.64
C ALA A 228 -13.93 -5.28 -17.20
N VAL A 229 -13.14 -5.69 -16.20
CA VAL A 229 -13.47 -5.48 -14.78
C VAL A 229 -13.24 -4.04 -14.31
N PHE A 230 -12.44 -3.23 -14.99
CA PHE A 230 -12.10 -1.88 -14.51
C PHE A 230 -13.33 -1.01 -14.21
N THR A 231 -14.39 -1.12 -15.02
CA THR A 231 -15.63 -0.36 -14.83
C THR A 231 -16.32 -0.61 -13.47
N ASN A 232 -16.07 -1.76 -12.83
CA ASN A 232 -16.57 -2.10 -11.49
C ASN A 232 -15.93 -1.25 -10.38
N TYR A 233 -14.79 -0.62 -10.63
CA TYR A 233 -14.06 0.24 -9.69
C TYR A 233 -14.28 1.74 -9.95
N LEU A 234 -14.88 2.09 -11.08
CA LEU A 234 -15.06 3.48 -11.54
C LEU A 234 -16.44 4.04 -11.23
N ASN A 235 -17.07 3.58 -10.14
CA ASN A 235 -18.37 4.05 -9.70
C ASN A 235 -18.63 3.77 -8.21
N HIS A 236 -19.47 4.60 -7.62
CA HIS A 236 -19.85 4.61 -6.22
C HIS A 236 -20.60 3.37 -5.72
N THR A 237 -21.34 2.68 -6.60
CA THR A 237 -22.03 1.44 -6.20
C THR A 237 -21.05 0.32 -5.86
N SER A 238 -19.79 0.43 -6.29
CA SER A 238 -18.69 -0.44 -5.84
C SER A 238 -18.58 -0.43 -4.32
N GLY A 239 -18.28 0.72 -3.70
CA GLY A 239 -18.13 0.83 -2.25
C GLY A 239 -19.40 0.41 -1.49
N ILE A 240 -20.58 0.84 -1.95
CA ILE A 240 -21.86 0.48 -1.34
C ILE A 240 -22.06 -1.04 -1.33
N ASN A 241 -21.89 -1.71 -2.48
CA ASN A 241 -22.15 -3.14 -2.60
C ASN A 241 -21.14 -3.99 -1.82
N ILE A 242 -19.89 -3.53 -1.70
CA ILE A 242 -18.86 -4.22 -0.90
C ILE A 242 -19.18 -4.13 0.60
N VAL A 243 -19.69 -2.99 1.06
CA VAL A 243 -19.99 -2.78 2.49
C VAL A 243 -21.36 -3.35 2.90
N GLN A 244 -22.31 -3.47 1.95
CA GLN A 244 -23.69 -3.91 2.19
C GLN A 244 -23.83 -5.20 3.03
N PRO A 245 -23.03 -6.28 2.82
CA PRO A 245 -23.15 -7.50 3.62
C PRO A 245 -22.87 -7.29 5.11
N TYR A 246 -22.07 -6.28 5.46
CA TYR A 246 -21.53 -6.07 6.81
C TYR A 246 -22.36 -5.12 7.68
N LEU A 247 -23.40 -4.47 7.15
CA LEU A 247 -24.19 -3.47 7.88
C LEU A 247 -24.82 -4.01 9.18
N ASN A 248 -25.17 -5.31 9.18
CA ASN A 248 -25.66 -5.99 10.37
C ASN A 248 -24.52 -6.26 11.38
N SER A 249 -23.38 -6.75 10.92
CA SER A 249 -22.20 -7.00 11.75
C SER A 249 -21.62 -5.72 12.37
N SER A 250 -21.58 -4.58 11.67
CA SER A 250 -21.13 -3.32 12.25
C SER A 250 -22.12 -2.78 13.29
N ALA A 251 -23.43 -2.93 13.07
CA ALA A 251 -24.45 -2.63 14.08
C ALA A 251 -24.35 -3.54 15.32
N ILE A 252 -24.04 -4.82 15.14
CA ILE A 252 -23.75 -5.76 16.24
C ILE A 252 -22.53 -5.27 17.04
N ALA A 253 -21.43 -4.93 16.36
CA ALA A 253 -20.21 -4.45 17.02
C ALA A 253 -20.45 -3.19 17.86
N GLN A 254 -21.19 -2.21 17.32
CA GLN A 254 -21.65 -1.02 18.05
C GLN A 254 -22.49 -1.40 19.28
N SER A 255 -23.42 -2.35 19.16
CA SER A 255 -24.29 -2.78 20.27
C SER A 255 -23.55 -3.41 21.46
N VAL A 256 -22.35 -3.98 21.22
CA VAL A 256 -21.48 -4.54 22.26
C VAL A 256 -20.27 -3.65 22.59
N GLY A 257 -20.23 -2.42 22.08
CA GLY A 257 -19.17 -1.45 22.36
C GLY A 257 -17.79 -1.87 21.85
N LYS A 258 -17.71 -2.55 20.70
CA LYS A 258 -16.45 -2.98 20.08
C LYS A 258 -16.22 -2.27 18.73
N PRO A 259 -14.97 -1.89 18.40
CA PRO A 259 -14.61 -1.51 17.04
C PRO A 259 -14.92 -2.63 16.04
N PHE A 260 -15.34 -2.25 14.84
CA PHE A 260 -15.45 -3.16 13.70
C PHE A 260 -14.42 -2.77 12.64
N VAL A 261 -13.52 -3.70 12.27
CA VAL A 261 -12.35 -3.39 11.43
C VAL A 261 -12.25 -4.34 10.25
N MET A 262 -12.07 -3.76 9.06
CA MET A 262 -11.66 -4.48 7.87
C MET A 262 -10.15 -4.72 7.95
N MET A 263 -9.74 -5.86 8.51
CA MET A 263 -8.34 -6.17 8.84
C MET A 263 -7.48 -6.44 7.60
N GLU A 264 -8.11 -6.78 6.48
CA GLU A 264 -7.47 -6.92 5.19
C GLU A 264 -8.47 -6.64 4.07
N THR A 265 -8.08 -5.76 3.15
CA THR A 265 -8.81 -5.54 1.89
C THR A 265 -7.87 -4.96 0.83
N ASN A 266 -8.19 -5.15 -0.45
CA ASN A 266 -7.64 -4.36 -1.55
C ASN A 266 -8.52 -4.54 -2.81
N THR A 267 -8.11 -4.02 -3.97
CA THR A 267 -8.87 -4.07 -5.23
C THR A 267 -9.25 -5.49 -5.66
N ALA A 268 -8.33 -6.44 -5.61
CA ALA A 268 -8.60 -7.85 -5.86
C ALA A 268 -7.54 -8.74 -5.18
N SER A 269 -7.92 -9.93 -4.74
CA SER A 269 -6.97 -10.88 -4.14
C SER A 269 -5.99 -11.44 -5.20
N CYS A 270 -4.99 -12.20 -4.74
CA CYS A 270 -3.94 -12.76 -5.60
C CYS A 270 -3.16 -11.70 -6.41
N GLY A 271 -2.67 -10.65 -5.72
CA GLY A 271 -1.80 -9.61 -6.28
C GLY A 271 -2.51 -8.50 -7.06
N GLY A 272 -3.83 -8.54 -7.19
CA GLY A 272 -4.62 -7.53 -7.88
C GLY A 272 -4.48 -7.57 -9.41
N PHE A 273 -5.32 -6.80 -10.10
CA PHE A 273 -5.29 -6.65 -11.55
C PHE A 273 -4.32 -5.54 -12.00
N PRO A 274 -3.31 -5.83 -12.85
CA PRO A 274 -2.47 -4.80 -13.48
C PRO A 274 -3.30 -3.88 -14.39
N GLY A 275 -3.07 -2.57 -14.31
CA GLY A 275 -3.82 -1.56 -15.07
C GLY A 275 -5.11 -1.09 -14.38
N VAL A 276 -5.52 -1.76 -13.29
CA VAL A 276 -6.65 -1.35 -12.44
C VAL A 276 -6.13 -0.99 -11.05
N SER A 277 -5.43 -1.91 -10.40
CA SER A 277 -4.99 -1.78 -9.00
C SER A 277 -3.89 -0.73 -8.80
N ASP A 278 -3.06 -0.55 -9.83
CA ASP A 278 -1.97 0.42 -9.90
C ASP A 278 -2.37 1.70 -10.66
N SER A 279 -3.67 1.98 -10.80
CA SER A 279 -4.21 3.12 -11.55
C SER A 279 -4.89 4.17 -10.67
N PHE A 280 -5.04 5.41 -11.16
CA PHE A 280 -5.77 6.48 -10.46
C PHE A 280 -7.23 6.12 -10.13
N GLY A 281 -7.84 5.21 -10.90
CA GLY A 281 -9.14 4.64 -10.60
C GLY A 281 -9.15 3.90 -9.25
N SER A 282 -8.07 3.19 -8.88
CA SER A 282 -7.94 2.58 -7.55
C SER A 282 -7.81 3.63 -6.44
N ALA A 283 -7.23 4.79 -6.72
CA ALA A 283 -7.12 5.88 -5.76
C ALA A 283 -8.49 6.50 -5.42
N LEU A 284 -9.32 6.75 -6.44
CA LEU A 284 -10.69 7.21 -6.24
C LEU A 284 -11.56 6.13 -5.58
N TRP A 285 -11.48 4.88 -6.06
CA TRP A 285 -12.16 3.72 -5.47
C TRP A 285 -11.81 3.53 -3.98
N GLY A 286 -10.53 3.56 -3.62
CA GLY A 286 -10.07 3.35 -2.24
C GLY A 286 -10.55 4.43 -1.29
N LEU A 287 -10.66 5.68 -1.75
CA LEU A 287 -11.26 6.77 -0.98
C LEU A 287 -12.77 6.59 -0.79
N ASP A 288 -13.51 6.30 -1.85
CA ASP A 288 -14.97 6.15 -1.83
C ASP A 288 -15.39 4.93 -0.98
N TYR A 289 -14.72 3.79 -1.17
CA TYR A 289 -14.90 2.58 -0.36
C TYR A 289 -14.54 2.80 1.11
N GLY A 290 -13.44 3.52 1.40
CA GLY A 290 -13.08 3.92 2.76
C GLY A 290 -14.15 4.79 3.44
N LEU A 291 -14.76 5.72 2.69
CA LEU A 291 -15.84 6.57 3.20
C LEU A 291 -17.16 5.81 3.36
N GLN A 292 -17.47 4.84 2.51
CA GLN A 292 -18.59 3.91 2.72
C GLN A 292 -18.41 3.06 3.98
N MET A 293 -17.20 2.57 4.26
CA MET A 293 -16.90 1.86 5.50
C MET A 293 -17.08 2.77 6.73
N ALA A 294 -16.56 3.99 6.69
CA ALA A 294 -16.73 4.97 7.79
C ALA A 294 -18.22 5.34 8.01
N TYR A 295 -18.96 5.63 6.94
CA TYR A 295 -20.42 5.85 6.98
C TYR A 295 -21.18 4.65 7.57
N SER A 296 -20.67 3.43 7.35
CA SER A 296 -21.26 2.17 7.80
C SER A 296 -20.74 1.68 9.16
N ASN A 297 -20.16 2.57 9.98
CA ASN A 297 -19.67 2.31 11.34
C ASN A 297 -18.45 1.35 11.45
N PHE A 298 -17.64 1.20 10.40
CA PHE A 298 -16.30 0.64 10.56
C PHE A 298 -15.39 1.65 11.26
N SER A 299 -14.52 1.16 12.15
CA SER A 299 -13.55 1.98 12.89
C SER A 299 -12.20 2.10 12.18
N SER A 300 -11.88 1.17 11.28
CA SER A 300 -10.66 1.20 10.47
C SER A 300 -10.77 0.22 9.29
N ALA A 301 -9.98 0.45 8.26
CA ALA A 301 -9.78 -0.47 7.13
C ALA A 301 -8.31 -0.49 6.72
N LEU A 302 -7.76 -1.67 6.51
CA LEU A 302 -6.32 -1.88 6.31
C LEU A 302 -6.06 -2.46 4.91
N LEU A 303 -5.47 -1.63 4.04
CA LEU A 303 -5.08 -2.04 2.70
C LEU A 303 -3.94 -3.05 2.74
N HIS A 304 -4.09 -4.20 2.08
CA HIS A 304 -3.02 -5.20 2.05
C HIS A 304 -1.79 -4.69 1.29
N VAL A 305 -0.62 -5.00 1.83
CA VAL A 305 0.69 -4.75 1.22
C VAL A 305 1.46 -6.07 1.22
N GLY A 306 1.67 -6.62 0.04
CA GLY A 306 2.09 -8.00 -0.15
C GLY A 306 3.50 -8.15 -0.72
N GLY A 307 3.65 -8.97 -1.75
CA GLY A 307 4.92 -9.18 -2.46
C GLY A 307 5.27 -7.99 -3.35
N THR A 308 6.53 -7.84 -3.77
CA THR A 308 6.96 -6.73 -4.65
C THR A 308 6.35 -6.78 -6.06
N ASP A 309 5.75 -7.91 -6.39
CA ASP A 309 5.02 -8.27 -7.59
C ASP A 309 3.52 -7.95 -7.53
N ASP A 310 2.97 -7.67 -6.34
CA ASP A 310 1.55 -7.34 -6.18
C ASP A 310 1.24 -5.92 -6.68
N THR A 311 0.34 -5.82 -7.66
CA THR A 311 -0.04 -4.56 -8.32
C THR A 311 -0.91 -3.65 -7.48
N TYR A 312 -1.55 -4.18 -6.44
CA TYR A 312 -2.37 -3.40 -5.51
C TYR A 312 -1.56 -2.68 -4.41
N ASN A 313 -0.24 -2.86 -4.38
CA ASN A 313 0.59 -2.29 -3.33
C ASN A 313 0.56 -0.76 -3.37
N PRO A 314 0.19 -0.07 -2.27
CA PRO A 314 0.31 1.38 -2.18
C PRO A 314 1.75 1.87 -2.39
N PHE A 315 2.75 1.07 -2.00
CA PHE A 315 4.16 1.35 -2.21
C PHE A 315 4.95 0.06 -2.40
N THR A 316 6.00 0.11 -3.22
CA THR A 316 6.83 -1.05 -3.56
C THR A 316 8.31 -0.67 -3.56
N PRO A 317 9.18 -1.37 -2.78
CA PRO A 317 10.63 -1.17 -2.86
C PRO A 317 11.18 -1.62 -4.22
N PRO A 318 12.32 -1.06 -4.67
CA PRO A 318 12.98 -1.51 -5.88
C PRO A 318 13.42 -2.99 -5.76
N PRO A 319 13.47 -3.75 -6.86
CA PRO A 319 14.04 -5.10 -6.86
C PRO A 319 15.45 -5.13 -6.26
N THR A 320 15.84 -6.20 -5.58
CA THR A 320 17.11 -6.29 -4.82
C THR A 320 18.36 -6.04 -5.68
N ASN A 321 18.31 -6.36 -6.98
CA ASN A 321 19.40 -6.08 -7.93
C ASN A 321 19.40 -4.64 -8.47
N GLN A 322 18.41 -3.82 -8.10
CA GLN A 322 18.23 -2.42 -8.48
C GLN A 322 18.23 -1.46 -7.29
N SER A 323 18.10 -1.95 -6.05
CA SER A 323 18.00 -1.14 -4.84
C SER A 323 19.22 -0.27 -4.54
N GLU A 324 20.35 -0.51 -5.21
CA GLU A 324 21.50 0.38 -5.16
C GLU A 324 21.36 1.64 -6.02
N PHE A 325 20.48 1.68 -7.03
CA PHE A 325 20.41 2.80 -7.99
C PHE A 325 18.99 3.30 -8.32
N HIS A 326 17.96 2.56 -7.91
CA HIS A 326 16.55 2.98 -7.97
C HIS A 326 16.00 3.29 -6.57
N GLN A 327 14.95 4.10 -6.53
CA GLN A 327 14.18 4.40 -5.33
C GLN A 327 12.89 3.57 -5.31
N TRP A 328 11.96 3.89 -4.40
CA TRP A 328 10.69 3.18 -4.30
C TRP A 328 9.70 3.67 -5.35
N SER A 329 8.67 2.86 -5.61
CA SER A 329 7.48 3.29 -6.34
C SER A 329 6.35 3.52 -5.34
N VAL A 330 5.58 4.59 -5.53
CA VAL A 330 4.35 4.85 -4.76
C VAL A 330 3.20 4.83 -5.75
N ALA A 331 2.29 3.87 -5.57
CA ALA A 331 1.15 3.68 -6.46
C ALA A 331 0.02 4.68 -6.14
N PRO A 332 -0.91 4.92 -7.08
CA PRO A 332 -2.05 5.80 -6.86
C PRO A 332 -2.84 5.49 -5.59
N LEU A 333 -2.96 4.21 -5.22
CA LEU A 333 -3.70 3.78 -4.03
C LEU A 333 -3.14 4.36 -2.71
N PHE A 334 -1.84 4.70 -2.62
CA PHE A 334 -1.30 5.37 -1.43
C PHE A 334 -1.85 6.79 -1.24
N TYR A 335 -2.17 7.49 -2.34
CA TYR A 335 -2.82 8.80 -2.25
C TYR A 335 -4.19 8.67 -1.56
N SER A 336 -4.89 7.54 -1.67
CA SER A 336 -6.12 7.28 -0.89
C SER A 336 -5.86 7.28 0.61
N ALA A 337 -4.82 6.61 1.09
CA ALA A 337 -4.50 6.56 2.51
C ALA A 337 -4.08 7.95 3.04
N LEU A 338 -3.25 8.67 2.27
CA LEU A 338 -2.84 10.04 2.58
C LEU A 338 -4.03 11.01 2.65
N VAL A 339 -4.91 10.96 1.64
CA VAL A 339 -6.07 11.83 1.55
C VAL A 339 -7.11 11.46 2.60
N MET A 340 -7.35 10.17 2.88
CA MET A 340 -8.26 9.73 3.93
C MET A 340 -7.84 10.26 5.31
N ALA A 341 -6.54 10.30 5.60
CA ALA A 341 -6.03 10.93 6.82
C ALA A 341 -6.40 12.42 6.90
N GLU A 342 -6.33 13.16 5.78
CA GLU A 342 -6.79 14.56 5.74
C GLU A 342 -8.31 14.73 5.76
N VAL A 343 -9.08 13.74 5.28
CA VAL A 343 -10.55 13.75 5.30
C VAL A 343 -11.06 13.56 6.73
N LEU A 344 -10.51 12.58 7.46
CA LEU A 344 -10.96 12.18 8.80
C LEU A 344 -10.30 12.96 9.95
N GLY A 345 -9.17 13.63 9.70
CA GLY A 345 -8.46 14.42 10.71
C GLY A 345 -7.81 13.57 11.82
N ASP A 346 -7.22 14.24 12.80
CA ASP A 346 -6.50 13.64 13.94
C ASP A 346 -7.33 13.60 15.24
N THR A 347 -8.48 14.28 15.29
CA THR A 347 -9.29 14.39 16.52
C THR A 347 -9.94 13.08 16.96
N ASN A 348 -10.03 12.09 16.06
CA ASN A 348 -10.76 10.84 16.26
C ASN A 348 -12.25 11.04 16.62
N THR A 349 -12.86 12.15 16.18
CA THR A 349 -14.29 12.46 16.36
C THR A 349 -15.08 12.51 15.06
N SER A 350 -14.46 12.15 13.93
CA SER A 350 -15.06 12.26 12.60
C SER A 350 -16.31 11.41 12.42
N GLN A 351 -17.35 12.02 11.84
CA GLN A 351 -18.60 11.37 11.45
C GLN A 351 -18.83 11.62 9.96
N VAL A 352 -18.89 10.54 9.18
CA VAL A 352 -19.03 10.59 7.72
C VAL A 352 -20.49 10.34 7.33
N ILE A 353 -21.02 11.17 6.44
CA ILE A 353 -22.35 11.03 5.84
C ILE A 353 -22.22 11.01 4.33
N ASP A 354 -22.68 9.93 3.69
CA ASP A 354 -22.95 9.88 2.26
C ASP A 354 -24.13 10.82 1.94
N LEU A 355 -23.90 11.81 1.07
CA LEU A 355 -24.89 12.82 0.72
C LEU A 355 -25.86 12.37 -0.37
N GLN A 356 -25.61 11.23 -1.03
CA GLN A 356 -26.36 10.77 -2.21
C GLN A 356 -26.51 11.89 -3.26
N ALA A 357 -25.45 12.67 -3.44
CA ALA A 357 -25.47 13.90 -4.23
C ALA A 357 -25.84 13.66 -5.70
N ASN A 358 -26.29 14.74 -6.37
CA ASN A 358 -26.67 14.73 -7.78
C ASN A 358 -27.74 13.68 -8.14
N ASN A 359 -28.67 13.40 -7.21
CA ASN A 359 -29.65 12.30 -7.26
C ASN A 359 -29.00 10.90 -7.25
N ALA A 360 -28.11 10.66 -6.26
CA ALA A 360 -27.31 9.44 -6.13
C ALA A 360 -26.52 9.09 -7.41
N ASN A 361 -25.88 10.09 -8.03
CA ASN A 361 -25.13 9.88 -9.27
C ASN A 361 -23.86 9.06 -9.01
N ILE A 362 -23.82 7.85 -9.58
CA ILE A 362 -22.77 6.86 -9.31
C ILE A 362 -21.35 7.28 -9.74
N TYR A 363 -21.21 8.32 -10.56
CA TYR A 363 -19.91 8.82 -11.03
C TYR A 363 -19.45 10.08 -10.29
N THR A 364 -20.32 10.71 -9.50
CA THR A 364 -20.04 11.96 -8.77
C THR A 364 -20.57 11.92 -7.32
N PRO A 365 -20.19 10.90 -6.52
CA PRO A 365 -20.58 10.86 -5.12
C PRO A 365 -19.95 12.01 -4.32
N ALA A 366 -20.57 12.32 -3.18
CA ALA A 366 -20.11 13.33 -2.27
C ALA A 366 -20.42 12.94 -0.82
N TYR A 367 -19.53 13.35 0.09
CA TYR A 367 -19.65 13.08 1.51
C TYR A 367 -19.51 14.36 2.32
N ALA A 368 -20.29 14.47 3.39
CA ALA A 368 -20.08 15.44 4.44
C ALA A 368 -19.32 14.78 5.60
N ILE A 369 -18.30 15.47 6.11
CA ILE A 369 -17.51 15.01 7.26
C ILE A 369 -17.65 16.03 8.38
N TYR A 370 -18.18 15.56 9.50
CA TYR A 370 -18.37 16.34 10.72
C TYR A 370 -17.27 15.99 11.71
N GLU A 371 -16.72 16.99 12.40
CA GLU A 371 -15.85 16.81 13.55
C GLU A 371 -16.47 17.46 14.79
N GLN A 372 -16.47 16.73 15.90
CA GLN A 372 -17.09 17.17 17.16
C GLN A 372 -18.56 17.65 16.99
N GLY A 373 -19.27 17.06 16.02
CA GLY A 373 -20.64 17.41 15.64
C GLY A 373 -20.80 18.63 14.71
N ASN A 374 -19.71 19.28 14.28
CA ASN A 374 -19.72 20.43 13.37
C ASN A 374 -19.25 20.02 11.98
N LEU A 375 -19.89 20.51 10.92
CA LEU A 375 -19.49 20.18 9.54
C LEU A 375 -18.11 20.81 9.23
N ALA A 376 -17.10 19.97 9.06
CA ALA A 376 -15.70 20.37 8.93
C ALA A 376 -15.21 20.34 7.49
N ARG A 377 -15.57 19.28 6.75
CA ARG A 377 -15.10 19.05 5.37
C ARG A 377 -16.21 18.49 4.47
N VAL A 378 -16.08 18.71 3.17
CA VAL A 378 -16.88 18.04 2.12
C VAL A 378 -15.92 17.38 1.14
N ALA A 379 -16.13 16.08 0.90
CA ALA A 379 -15.41 15.29 -0.08
C ALA A 379 -16.26 15.15 -1.34
N LEU A 380 -15.69 15.46 -2.52
CA LEU A 380 -16.38 15.46 -3.81
C LEU A 380 -15.59 14.63 -4.82
N PHE A 381 -16.26 13.74 -5.56
CA PHE A 381 -15.63 12.83 -6.52
C PHE A 381 -16.07 13.11 -7.96
N ASN A 382 -15.22 12.72 -8.91
CA ASN A 382 -15.55 12.60 -10.33
C ASN A 382 -14.79 11.41 -10.93
N TYR A 383 -15.50 10.32 -11.21
CA TYR A 383 -14.95 9.10 -11.82
C TYR A 383 -14.78 9.18 -13.34
N LEU A 384 -15.29 10.23 -13.99
CA LEU A 384 -15.27 10.33 -15.46
C LEU A 384 -13.88 10.76 -15.95
N THR A 385 -13.36 10.08 -16.97
CA THR A 385 -12.21 10.59 -17.75
C THR A 385 -12.72 11.35 -18.97
N ASP A 386 -12.42 12.65 -19.04
CA ASP A 386 -12.77 13.49 -20.18
C ASP A 386 -11.69 14.56 -20.43
N PRO A 387 -10.73 14.29 -21.33
CA PRO A 387 -9.67 15.24 -21.68
C PRO A 387 -10.14 16.56 -22.29
N SER A 388 -11.43 16.69 -22.68
CA SER A 388 -11.99 17.97 -23.12
C SER A 388 -12.32 18.92 -21.96
N GLY A 389 -12.38 18.39 -20.74
CA GLY A 389 -12.84 19.09 -19.54
C GLY A 389 -14.36 19.24 -19.43
N GLY A 390 -15.13 18.83 -20.44
CA GLY A 390 -16.60 19.00 -20.50
C GLY A 390 -17.37 18.25 -19.41
N SER A 391 -16.81 17.17 -18.87
CA SER A 391 -17.36 16.38 -17.76
C SER A 391 -16.93 16.88 -16.37
N SER A 392 -16.21 18.01 -16.28
CA SER A 392 -15.97 18.69 -15.02
C SER A 392 -17.27 19.35 -14.55
N TYR A 393 -17.66 19.16 -13.29
CA TYR A 393 -18.89 19.75 -12.75
C TYR A 393 -18.59 20.81 -11.69
N THR A 394 -19.63 21.56 -11.29
CA THR A 394 -19.57 22.49 -10.15
C THR A 394 -20.49 22.00 -9.05
N ALA A 395 -19.92 21.70 -7.87
CA ALA A 395 -20.67 21.41 -6.66
C ALA A 395 -21.10 22.73 -6.00
N SER A 396 -22.41 22.94 -5.85
CA SER A 396 -22.98 24.09 -5.15
C SER A 396 -23.25 23.73 -3.68
N ILE A 397 -22.28 23.96 -2.81
CA ILE A 397 -22.36 23.64 -1.38
C ILE A 397 -23.12 24.74 -0.64
N SER A 398 -24.21 24.38 0.03
CA SER A 398 -25.06 25.30 0.80
C SER A 398 -25.20 24.78 2.23
N ILE A 399 -24.65 25.50 3.22
CA ILE A 399 -24.71 25.12 4.63
C ILE A 399 -25.77 25.97 5.34
N GLY A 400 -26.76 25.29 5.93
CA GLY A 400 -27.92 25.94 6.54
C GLY A 400 -28.74 26.76 5.53
N GLY A 401 -29.55 27.69 6.02
CA GLY A 401 -30.45 28.51 5.20
C GLY A 401 -31.48 27.71 4.40
N GLY A 402 -32.11 28.37 3.43
CA GLY A 402 -33.01 27.74 2.46
C GLY A 402 -34.10 26.87 3.10
N GLN A 403 -34.22 25.63 2.63
CA GLN A 403 -35.22 24.66 3.10
C GLN A 403 -34.96 24.13 4.53
N SER A 404 -33.74 24.29 5.07
CA SER A 404 -33.39 23.77 6.40
C SER A 404 -33.93 24.62 7.56
N GLY A 405 -34.30 25.88 7.29
CA GLY A 405 -34.69 26.86 8.31
C GLY A 405 -33.58 27.29 9.27
N GLN A 406 -32.35 26.79 9.11
CA GLN A 406 -31.20 27.15 9.93
C GLN A 406 -30.59 28.49 9.48
N PRO A 407 -29.77 29.15 10.30
CA PRO A 407 -28.93 30.28 9.86
C PRO A 407 -28.04 29.91 8.66
N ASN A 408 -27.58 30.91 7.90
CA ASN A 408 -26.51 30.72 6.92
C ASN A 408 -25.24 30.27 7.67
N GLY A 409 -24.67 29.13 7.28
CA GLY A 409 -23.43 28.58 7.85
C GLY A 409 -22.28 28.47 6.84
N ASN A 410 -22.41 28.98 5.61
CA ASN A 410 -21.31 28.98 4.65
C ASN A 410 -20.25 30.03 5.04
N PRO A 411 -18.95 29.67 5.11
CA PRO A 411 -17.88 30.62 5.34
C PRO A 411 -17.73 31.57 4.13
N ALA A 412 -17.07 32.72 4.32
CA ALA A 412 -16.85 33.68 3.24
C ALA A 412 -15.99 33.12 2.09
N GLN A 413 -15.09 32.19 2.42
CA GLN A 413 -14.28 31.43 1.48
C GLN A 413 -14.02 30.02 2.03
N VAL A 414 -13.69 29.08 1.16
CA VAL A 414 -13.24 27.72 1.51
C VAL A 414 -11.89 27.44 0.87
N THR A 415 -11.12 26.54 1.47
CA THR A 415 -9.88 26.02 0.89
C THR A 415 -10.15 24.64 0.29
N VAL A 416 -9.62 24.37 -0.91
CA VAL A 416 -9.83 23.11 -1.62
C VAL A 416 -8.49 22.48 -1.99
N LYS A 417 -8.28 21.23 -1.58
CA LYS A 417 -7.18 20.37 -2.07
C LYS A 417 -7.74 19.42 -3.12
N TYR A 418 -7.02 19.25 -4.22
CA TYR A 418 -7.42 18.36 -5.31
C TYR A 418 -6.48 17.16 -5.43
N LEU A 419 -7.07 15.97 -5.59
CA LEU A 419 -6.40 14.76 -6.02
C LEU A 419 -6.72 14.59 -7.52
N LEU A 420 -5.70 14.67 -8.38
CA LEU A 420 -5.85 14.77 -9.85
C LEU A 420 -4.90 13.85 -10.61
N ALA A 421 -5.35 13.39 -11.77
CA ALA A 421 -4.55 12.73 -12.80
C ALA A 421 -5.18 12.95 -14.20
N PRO A 422 -4.45 12.75 -15.32
CA PRO A 422 -4.98 12.95 -16.68
C PRO A 422 -6.10 11.97 -17.08
N SER A 423 -6.15 10.79 -16.48
CA SER A 423 -7.22 9.80 -16.65
C SER A 423 -7.29 8.88 -15.43
N VAL A 424 -8.39 8.12 -15.31
CA VAL A 424 -8.50 7.06 -14.29
C VAL A 424 -7.52 5.91 -14.52
N SER A 425 -7.04 5.72 -15.75
CA SER A 425 -6.02 4.71 -16.08
C SER A 425 -4.58 5.18 -15.85
N GLU A 426 -4.37 6.42 -15.39
CA GLU A 426 -3.04 6.96 -15.11
C GLU A 426 -2.36 6.20 -13.96
N LYS A 427 -1.03 6.04 -14.01
CA LYS A 427 -0.25 5.37 -12.96
C LYS A 427 0.71 6.30 -12.22
N ASP A 428 1.33 7.24 -12.93
CA ASP A 428 2.47 8.01 -12.43
C ASP A 428 2.11 9.48 -12.18
N ASN A 429 1.35 10.10 -13.08
CA ASN A 429 1.05 11.54 -13.07
C ASN A 429 -0.09 11.92 -12.10
N VAL A 430 -0.06 11.35 -10.89
CA VAL A 430 -1.01 11.64 -9.81
C VAL A 430 -0.46 12.78 -8.95
N THR A 431 -1.34 13.71 -8.57
CA THR A 431 -1.00 14.83 -7.68
C THR A 431 -2.03 15.02 -6.57
N TRP A 432 -1.57 15.33 -5.36
CA TRP A 432 -2.38 15.82 -4.23
C TRP A 432 -1.98 17.26 -3.90
N ALA A 433 -2.91 18.20 -4.03
CA ALA A 433 -2.67 19.64 -3.83
C ALA A 433 -1.40 20.15 -4.57
N GLY A 434 -1.18 19.68 -5.80
CA GLY A 434 -0.02 20.04 -6.63
C GLY A 434 1.28 19.27 -6.34
N GLN A 435 1.30 18.40 -5.33
CA GLN A 435 2.45 17.59 -4.95
C GLN A 435 2.32 16.14 -5.42
N THR A 436 3.43 15.46 -5.67
CA THR A 436 3.48 14.07 -6.16
C THR A 436 4.59 13.29 -5.45
N PHE A 437 4.55 11.96 -5.50
CA PHE A 437 5.66 11.10 -5.06
C PHE A 437 6.71 10.85 -6.14
N GLY A 438 6.50 11.35 -7.35
CA GLY A 438 7.28 11.00 -8.55
C GLY A 438 6.70 9.75 -9.23
N GLY A 439 7.23 9.43 -10.41
CA GLY A 439 6.87 8.20 -11.13
C GLY A 439 7.54 6.95 -10.56
N GLN A 440 7.29 5.81 -11.21
CA GLN A 440 7.88 4.51 -10.89
C GLN A 440 9.39 4.60 -10.57
N LEU A 441 9.79 3.98 -9.45
CA LEU A 441 11.18 3.85 -8.97
C LEU A 441 11.91 5.20 -8.66
N SER A 442 11.18 6.29 -8.48
CA SER A 442 11.73 7.65 -8.24
C SER A 442 11.34 8.30 -6.90
N SER A 443 10.71 7.55 -5.99
CA SER A 443 10.23 8.07 -4.71
C SER A 443 11.10 7.66 -3.51
N ASP A 444 11.48 8.64 -2.70
CA ASP A 444 12.04 8.42 -1.36
C ASP A 444 10.99 8.45 -0.24
N GLY A 445 9.70 8.41 -0.61
CA GLY A 445 8.56 8.47 0.31
C GLY A 445 8.12 9.88 0.71
N ARG A 446 8.79 10.94 0.24
CA ARG A 446 8.38 12.34 0.50
C ARG A 446 7.56 12.91 -0.65
N LEU A 447 6.65 13.83 -0.31
CA LEU A 447 5.95 14.65 -1.29
C LEU A 447 6.91 15.64 -1.97
N GLN A 448 6.87 15.67 -3.29
CA GLN A 448 7.68 16.51 -4.17
C GLN A 448 6.80 17.52 -4.90
N GLY A 449 7.38 18.63 -5.37
CA GLY A 449 6.65 19.70 -6.06
C GLY A 449 6.06 20.74 -5.10
N THR A 450 5.30 21.67 -5.67
CA THR A 450 4.77 22.85 -4.95
C THR A 450 3.38 22.55 -4.39
N TYR A 451 3.20 22.77 -3.09
CA TYR A 451 1.88 22.75 -2.45
C TYR A 451 1.02 23.93 -2.92
N THR A 452 -0.09 23.64 -3.60
CA THR A 452 -0.97 24.61 -4.27
C THR A 452 -2.47 24.41 -3.95
N PRO A 453 -2.88 24.49 -2.66
CA PRO A 453 -4.29 24.52 -2.31
C PRO A 453 -4.99 25.71 -2.97
N GLN A 454 -6.25 25.53 -3.38
CA GLN A 454 -7.04 26.56 -4.04
C GLN A 454 -7.98 27.26 -3.06
N THR A 455 -8.14 28.57 -3.17
CA THR A 455 -9.15 29.33 -2.40
C THR A 455 -10.36 29.60 -3.27
N VAL A 456 -11.55 29.19 -2.81
CA VAL A 456 -12.84 29.47 -3.48
C VAL A 456 -13.61 30.48 -2.65
N GLN A 457 -13.99 31.61 -3.24
CA GLN A 457 -14.86 32.61 -2.60
C GLN A 457 -16.32 32.15 -2.66
N CYS A 458 -17.04 32.25 -1.55
CA CYS A 458 -18.45 31.86 -1.48
C CYS A 458 -19.37 33.08 -1.60
N ASP A 459 -20.50 32.91 -2.29
CA ASP A 459 -21.53 33.95 -2.33
C ASP A 459 -22.33 33.93 -1.02
N GLN A 460 -22.01 34.88 -0.15
CA GLN A 460 -22.64 35.09 1.15
C GLN A 460 -24.11 35.55 1.05
N ASN A 461 -24.51 36.17 -0.08
CA ASN A 461 -25.90 36.59 -0.29
C ASN A 461 -26.76 35.42 -0.78
N ALA A 462 -26.22 34.60 -1.67
CA ALA A 462 -26.89 33.40 -2.18
C ALA A 462 -26.76 32.17 -1.26
N ASN A 463 -25.95 32.24 -0.20
CA ASN A 463 -25.57 31.13 0.66
C ASN A 463 -25.02 29.93 -0.13
N VAL A 464 -24.02 30.14 -0.99
CA VAL A 464 -23.42 29.05 -1.78
C VAL A 464 -21.91 29.18 -1.97
N CYS A 465 -21.18 28.08 -1.76
CA CYS A 465 -19.80 27.88 -2.18
C CYS A 465 -19.79 27.01 -3.44
N ASN A 466 -19.35 27.55 -4.58
CA ASN A 466 -19.32 26.83 -5.86
C ASN A 466 -17.92 26.27 -6.12
N VAL A 467 -17.73 24.97 -5.93
CA VAL A 467 -16.44 24.26 -6.10
C VAL A 467 -16.45 23.47 -7.39
N GLN A 468 -15.47 23.70 -8.27
CA GLN A 468 -15.32 22.93 -9.51
C GLN A 468 -14.59 21.60 -9.23
N VAL A 469 -15.08 20.50 -9.79
CA VAL A 469 -14.48 19.16 -9.65
C VAL A 469 -14.07 18.65 -11.05
N PRO A 470 -12.75 18.60 -11.37
CA PRO A 470 -12.24 18.12 -12.66
C PRO A 470 -12.60 16.67 -12.97
N ALA A 471 -12.45 16.26 -14.25
CA ALA A 471 -12.76 14.92 -14.74
C ALA A 471 -11.50 14.21 -15.31
N PRO A 472 -10.91 13.23 -14.62
CA PRO A 472 -11.30 12.70 -13.31
C PRO A 472 -10.74 13.56 -12.18
N GLY A 473 -11.20 13.32 -10.96
CA GLY A 473 -10.61 13.96 -9.79
C GLY A 473 -11.39 13.76 -8.51
N PHE A 474 -10.77 14.19 -7.42
CA PHE A 474 -11.39 14.32 -6.12
C PHE A 474 -11.03 15.69 -5.53
N ALA A 475 -11.98 16.31 -4.83
CA ALA A 475 -11.81 17.60 -4.16
C ALA A 475 -12.19 17.49 -2.69
N LEU A 476 -11.25 17.81 -1.80
CA LEU A 476 -11.52 17.97 -0.37
C LEU A 476 -11.67 19.46 -0.06
N VAL A 477 -12.88 19.85 0.31
CA VAL A 477 -13.27 21.21 0.66
C VAL A 477 -13.20 21.35 2.18
N PHE A 478 -12.30 22.20 2.66
CA PHE A 478 -12.15 22.58 4.06
C PHE A 478 -13.05 23.79 4.34
N LEU A 479 -13.98 23.62 5.29
CA LEU A 479 -14.99 24.63 5.64
C LEU A 479 -14.56 25.50 6.84
N THR A 480 -13.57 25.04 7.61
CA THR A 480 -13.00 25.77 8.75
C THR A 480 -11.48 25.80 8.67
N ASP A 481 -10.88 26.84 9.24
CA ASP A 481 -9.40 26.97 9.32
C ASP A 481 -8.79 25.89 10.22
N ASP A 482 -9.51 25.46 11.27
CA ASP A 482 -9.09 24.37 12.15
C ASP A 482 -8.99 23.04 11.37
N ALA A 483 -10.03 22.69 10.60
CA ALA A 483 -10.03 21.49 9.77
C ALA A 483 -8.93 21.47 8.71
N LEU A 484 -8.55 22.64 8.17
CA LEU A 484 -7.43 22.80 7.25
C LEU A 484 -6.08 22.65 7.96
N LYS A 485 -5.96 23.16 9.18
CA LYS A 485 -4.74 23.16 9.98
C LYS A 485 -4.39 21.76 10.52
N GLU A 486 -5.39 21.01 10.99
CA GLU A 486 -5.27 19.58 11.33
C GLU A 486 -4.67 18.79 10.15
N SER A 487 -5.19 19.01 8.94
CA SER A 487 -4.74 18.33 7.72
C SER A 487 -3.53 19.00 7.03
N THR A 488 -2.83 19.94 7.67
CA THR A 488 -1.67 20.65 7.09
C THR A 488 -0.53 20.77 8.10
N PRO A 489 0.33 19.74 8.24
CA PRO A 489 1.43 19.75 9.19
C PRO A 489 2.41 20.90 8.93
N ALA A 490 2.86 21.54 10.01
CA ALA A 490 3.78 22.70 9.94
C ALA A 490 5.17 22.34 9.38
N SER A 491 5.56 21.07 9.48
CA SER A 491 6.75 20.48 8.88
C SER A 491 6.59 18.96 8.83
N THR A 492 6.98 18.32 7.72
CA THR A 492 7.04 16.86 7.63
C THR A 492 8.37 16.34 8.16
N ALA A 493 8.32 15.24 8.93
CA ALA A 493 9.48 14.57 9.48
C ALA A 493 10.44 14.08 8.38
N THR A 494 11.74 14.05 8.67
CA THR A 494 12.74 13.48 7.77
C THR A 494 13.72 12.62 8.55
N PHE A 495 14.07 11.46 8.00
CA PHE A 495 14.90 10.47 8.66
C PHE A 495 16.27 10.35 7.97
N ALA A 496 17.34 10.34 8.76
CA ALA A 496 18.68 10.14 8.25
C ALA A 496 18.94 8.65 7.94
N THR A 497 19.74 8.37 6.91
CA THR A 497 20.17 7.02 6.55
C THR A 497 21.63 7.00 6.12
N THR A 498 22.33 5.92 6.44
CA THR A 498 23.67 5.59 5.92
C THR A 498 23.61 4.75 4.63
N VAL A 499 22.45 4.17 4.32
CA VAL A 499 22.17 3.49 3.05
C VAL A 499 21.80 4.55 2.02
N LEU A 500 22.70 4.77 1.06
CA LEU A 500 22.55 5.74 -0.02
C LEU A 500 22.42 5.01 -1.36
N THR A 501 21.46 5.44 -2.17
CA THR A 501 21.42 5.13 -3.61
C THR A 501 22.70 5.66 -4.26
N LYS A 502 23.42 4.80 -4.99
CA LYS A 502 24.58 5.14 -5.82
C LYS A 502 24.13 6.04 -6.95
N THR A 503 24.31 7.35 -6.78
CA THR A 503 24.02 8.38 -7.80
C THR A 503 25.16 8.57 -8.81
N MET A 504 26.30 7.91 -8.59
CA MET A 504 27.51 8.01 -9.42
C MET A 504 27.89 6.59 -9.88
N ASN A 505 28.10 6.43 -11.20
CA ASN A 505 28.34 5.18 -11.96
C ASN A 505 27.10 4.46 -12.52
N THR A 506 25.88 4.95 -12.31
CA THR A 506 24.68 4.41 -12.96
C THR A 506 24.60 4.90 -14.41
N ALA A 507 24.89 4.03 -15.38
CA ALA A 507 24.76 4.33 -16.79
C ALA A 507 23.28 4.22 -17.23
N THR A 508 22.48 5.23 -16.93
CA THR A 508 21.11 5.35 -17.44
C THR A 508 21.14 5.72 -18.92
N LEU A 509 20.81 4.76 -19.79
CA LEU A 509 20.54 5.02 -21.21
C LEU A 509 19.10 5.51 -21.35
N ASP A 510 18.91 6.61 -22.07
CA ASP A 510 17.59 7.11 -22.45
C ASP A 510 16.82 6.02 -23.23
N PRO A 511 15.59 5.63 -22.83
CA PRO A 511 14.78 4.66 -23.54
C PRO A 511 14.58 4.98 -25.03
N ALA A 512 14.52 6.27 -25.42
CA ALA A 512 14.43 6.68 -26.82
C ALA A 512 15.73 6.44 -27.59
N VAL A 513 16.88 6.53 -26.92
CA VAL A 513 18.19 6.18 -27.48
C VAL A 513 18.33 4.66 -27.61
N VAL A 514 17.81 3.87 -26.66
CA VAL A 514 17.77 2.40 -26.79
C VAL A 514 16.83 1.97 -27.92
N ALA A 515 15.64 2.57 -28.01
CA ALA A 515 14.64 2.26 -29.04
C ALA A 515 15.09 2.61 -30.48
N THR A 516 16.07 3.48 -30.64
CA THR A 516 16.68 3.85 -31.93
C THR A 516 18.09 3.29 -32.13
N SER A 517 18.61 2.51 -31.17
CA SER A 517 19.95 1.92 -31.23
C SER A 517 19.99 0.70 -32.15
N ASN A 518 20.38 0.92 -33.41
CA ASN A 518 20.75 -0.14 -34.34
C ASN A 518 22.08 -0.77 -33.87
N GLY A 519 22.00 -1.76 -32.98
CA GLY A 519 23.14 -2.27 -32.21
C GLY A 519 24.32 -2.79 -33.04
N GLU A 520 25.54 -2.37 -32.67
CA GLU A 520 26.78 -2.93 -33.19
C GLU A 520 27.18 -4.24 -32.48
N SER A 521 27.84 -5.14 -33.22
CA SER A 521 28.27 -6.45 -32.70
C SER A 521 29.38 -6.34 -31.65
N GLY A 522 29.39 -7.28 -30.71
CA GLY A 522 30.34 -7.32 -29.58
C GLY A 522 31.84 -7.30 -29.97
N SER A 523 32.17 -7.64 -31.21
CA SER A 523 33.52 -7.51 -31.80
C SER A 523 34.08 -6.08 -31.74
N ASN A 524 33.24 -5.06 -31.83
CA ASN A 524 33.70 -3.66 -31.89
C ASN A 524 34.05 -3.09 -30.51
N ARG A 525 33.69 -3.78 -29.42
CA ARG A 525 33.92 -3.30 -28.04
C ARG A 525 35.35 -3.48 -27.52
N GLU A 526 36.19 -4.30 -28.15
CA GLU A 526 37.56 -4.52 -27.66
C GLU A 526 38.53 -3.35 -27.91
N HIS A 527 38.17 -2.36 -28.73
CA HIS A 527 39.10 -1.34 -29.24
C HIS A 527 38.79 0.10 -28.78
N LEU A 528 37.87 0.32 -27.83
CA LEU A 528 37.51 1.64 -27.34
C LEU A 528 37.63 1.74 -25.80
N ALA A 529 38.48 2.65 -25.34
CA ALA A 529 38.77 2.86 -23.92
C ALA A 529 38.24 4.20 -23.38
N SER A 530 37.81 4.16 -22.12
CA SER A 530 37.46 5.27 -21.22
C SER A 530 36.08 5.94 -21.34
N THR A 531 35.42 6.04 -20.18
CA THR A 531 34.17 6.79 -19.94
C THR A 531 34.30 7.73 -18.73
N SER A 532 35.50 8.20 -18.38
CA SER A 532 35.74 9.04 -17.18
C SER A 532 35.73 10.55 -17.45
N LYS A 533 34.84 11.29 -16.78
CA LYS A 533 34.83 12.77 -16.75
C LYS A 533 35.84 13.32 -15.72
N LYS A 534 37.10 13.49 -16.12
CA LYS A 534 38.06 14.54 -15.64
C LYS A 534 39.43 14.38 -16.31
N SER A 535 39.56 14.87 -17.54
CA SER A 535 40.86 15.21 -18.13
C SER A 535 40.69 16.41 -19.06
N ALA A 536 41.07 17.58 -18.56
CA ALA A 536 41.29 18.79 -19.34
C ALA A 536 42.49 19.50 -18.71
N GLY A 537 43.66 19.43 -19.36
CA GLY A 537 44.84 20.16 -18.87
C GLY A 537 46.22 19.52 -19.05
N SER A 538 46.58 19.07 -20.25
CA SER A 538 47.99 19.13 -20.70
C SER A 538 48.09 19.08 -22.23
N ALA A 539 47.96 20.23 -22.88
CA ALA A 539 48.45 20.38 -24.25
C ALA A 539 49.97 20.60 -24.23
N GLY A 540 50.71 19.99 -25.15
CA GLY A 540 52.09 20.40 -25.41
C GLY A 540 53.14 19.31 -25.68
N VAL A 541 53.02 18.59 -26.80
CA VAL A 541 54.18 18.41 -27.71
C VAL A 541 53.67 18.54 -29.14
N ALA A 542 54.08 19.60 -29.84
CA ALA A 542 53.86 19.80 -31.27
C ALA A 542 55.15 20.32 -31.91
N ALA A 543 55.45 19.84 -33.12
CA ALA A 543 56.76 19.94 -33.82
C ALA A 543 57.89 19.22 -33.05
N VAL A 544 58.77 18.42 -33.67
CA VAL A 544 59.72 18.64 -34.78
C VAL A 544 60.10 17.22 -35.32
N LEU A 545 60.33 16.91 -36.61
CA LEU A 545 60.60 17.68 -37.84
C LEU A 545 59.86 17.03 -39.06
N ALA A 546 60.36 17.20 -40.28
CA ALA A 546 59.95 16.56 -41.54
C ALA A 546 61.22 16.03 -42.31
N PRO A 547 61.28 15.92 -43.66
CA PRO A 547 60.91 14.70 -44.40
C PRO A 547 62.00 14.17 -45.37
N SER A 548 61.62 13.15 -46.15
CA SER A 548 62.16 12.77 -47.48
C SER A 548 63.50 12.02 -47.59
N VAL A 549 63.65 11.27 -48.71
CA VAL A 549 64.84 10.54 -49.20
C VAL A 549 65.20 9.26 -48.40
N ALA A 550 65.48 8.09 -48.98
CA ALA A 550 65.19 7.52 -50.31
C ALA A 550 65.51 5.99 -50.31
N VAL A 551 64.86 5.24 -51.21
CA VAL A 551 65.44 4.11 -51.99
C VAL A 551 66.08 2.94 -51.24
N LEU A 552 65.45 1.76 -51.32
CA LEU A 552 65.90 0.69 -52.24
C LEU A 552 64.67 -0.18 -52.59
N VAL A 553 64.14 -0.04 -53.81
CA VAL A 553 64.44 -0.94 -54.94
C VAL A 553 63.92 -2.36 -54.71
N SER A 554 62.66 -2.52 -55.15
CA SER A 554 62.19 -3.63 -55.98
C SER A 554 63.26 -4.64 -56.43
N VAL A 555 63.11 -5.91 -56.04
CA VAL A 555 63.51 -7.07 -56.85
C VAL A 555 62.94 -8.36 -56.22
N LEU A 556 62.38 -9.23 -57.06
CA LEU A 556 61.96 -10.62 -56.80
C LEU A 556 60.73 -10.88 -55.92
N ALA A 557 59.57 -10.70 -56.55
CA ALA A 557 58.63 -11.80 -56.57
C ALA A 557 59.22 -12.96 -57.39
N GLY A 558 59.40 -14.13 -56.77
CA GLY A 558 59.58 -15.42 -57.45
C GLY A 558 61.01 -15.80 -57.90
N VAL A 559 61.16 -17.12 -58.03
CA VAL A 559 62.26 -17.89 -58.66
C VAL A 559 63.53 -18.10 -57.81
N ALA A 560 63.57 -19.31 -57.22
CA ALA A 560 64.76 -20.09 -56.85
C ALA A 560 65.65 -19.50 -55.74
N VAL A 561 66.36 -20.27 -54.90
CA VAL A 561 66.89 -21.65 -55.00
C VAL A 561 66.61 -22.28 -53.61
N LEU A 562 65.95 -23.44 -53.46
CA LEU A 562 66.56 -24.79 -53.46
C LEU A 562 67.75 -24.93 -52.49
N SER A 563 67.76 -25.96 -51.64
CA SER A 563 68.69 -26.13 -50.48
C SER A 563 68.60 -24.99 -49.43
N GLU A 564 68.78 -25.20 -48.13
CA GLU A 564 69.30 -26.31 -47.32
C GLU A 564 68.13 -26.95 -46.53
N VAL A 565 67.81 -28.23 -46.74
CA VAL A 565 68.34 -29.37 -45.96
C VAL A 565 67.75 -29.50 -44.55
N VAL A 566 66.90 -30.54 -44.42
CA VAL A 566 66.90 -31.54 -43.34
C VAL A 566 67.25 -31.05 -41.92
N ARG A 567 66.21 -30.97 -41.08
CA ARG A 567 66.15 -31.84 -39.89
C ARG A 567 64.71 -32.17 -39.50
N LYS A 568 64.30 -33.37 -39.93
CA LYS A 568 63.25 -34.19 -39.30
C LYS A 568 63.64 -34.42 -37.81
N ALA A 569 62.74 -34.69 -36.86
CA ALA A 569 61.94 -35.93 -36.73
C ALA A 569 62.77 -37.22 -36.86
#